data_AF-E2BKF4-F1
#
_entry.id   AF-E2BKF4-F1
#
_cell.length_a   1.000
_cell.length_b   1.000
_cell.length_c   1.000
_cell.angle_alpha   90.00
_cell.angle_beta   90.00
_cell.angle_gamma   90.00
#
_symmetry.space_group_name_H-M   'P 1'
#
loop_
_entity.id
_entity.type
_entity.pdbx_description
1 polymer ?
#
loop_
_entity_poly.entity_id
_entity_poly.type
_entity_poly.pdbx_seq_one_letter_code
_entity_poly.pdbx_strand_id
1 'polypeptide(L)'
;YEELRNISNIQGIKQYPSYYQIRLAKKDCYRSKETITVSETYTSIKLQALLDITFSRLVEAHNINTHQNLKLISKWGFDGTTCQSLY
;
A
#
# COMPACT_ATOMS: atom_id res chain seq x y z
N TYR A 1 12.91 4.42 -12.62
CA TYR A 1 13.37 4.73 -11.25
C TYR A 1 14.84 4.42 -11.07
N GLU A 2 15.28 3.19 -11.37
CA GLU A 2 16.69 2.80 -11.19
C GLU A 2 17.67 3.66 -12.00
N GLU A 3 17.36 3.98 -13.25
CA GLU A 3 18.16 4.88 -14.09
C GLU A 3 18.29 6.28 -13.46
N LEU A 4 17.19 6.85 -12.98
CA LEU A 4 17.18 8.14 -12.29
C LEU A 4 18.06 8.14 -11.04
N ARG A 5 18.01 7.06 -10.24
CA ARG A 5 18.90 6.88 -9.09
C ARG A 5 20.36 6.77 -9.52
N ASN A 6 20.66 6.04 -10.60
CA ASN A 6 22.02 5.86 -11.09
C ASN A 6 22.63 7.19 -11.55
N ILE A 7 21.89 7.99 -12.32
CA ILE A 7 22.29 9.34 -12.74
C ILE A 7 22.57 10.23 -11.51
N SER A 8 21.66 10.24 -10.54
CA SER A 8 21.84 10.99 -9.28
C SER A 8 23.11 10.59 -8.53
N ASN A 9 23.41 9.29 -8.45
CA ASN A 9 24.62 8.79 -7.79
C ASN A 9 25.89 9.16 -8.55
N ILE A 10 25.88 9.12 -9.89
CA ILE A 10 27.00 9.55 -10.74
C ILE A 10 27.31 11.04 -10.49
N GLN A 11 26.28 11.85 -10.28
CA GLN A 11 26.40 13.27 -9.95
C GLN A 11 26.77 13.52 -8.47
N GLY A 12 27.02 12.47 -7.67
CA GLY A 12 27.36 12.58 -6.25
C GLY A 12 26.16 12.87 -5.32
N ILE A 13 24.94 12.91 -5.85
CA ILE A 13 23.71 13.21 -5.09
C ILE A 13 23.08 11.89 -4.62
N LYS A 14 23.14 11.62 -3.31
CA LYS A 14 22.60 10.38 -2.69
C LYS A 14 21.20 10.57 -2.12
N GLN A 15 20.27 11.07 -2.92
CA GLN A 15 18.91 11.39 -2.46
C GLN A 15 17.93 10.20 -2.54
N TYR A 16 18.18 9.24 -3.44
CA TYR A 16 17.21 8.18 -3.75
C TYR A 16 17.57 6.83 -3.08
N PRO A 17 16.64 6.22 -2.32
CA PRO A 17 16.84 4.89 -1.78
C PRO A 17 17.00 3.86 -2.91
N SER A 18 17.61 2.71 -2.62
CA SER A 18 17.68 1.64 -3.61
C SER A 18 16.29 1.10 -3.93
N TYR A 19 16.12 0.53 -5.12
CA TYR A 19 14.85 -0.10 -5.47
C TYR A 19 14.48 -1.25 -4.52
N TYR A 20 15.49 -1.92 -3.95
CA TYR A 20 15.31 -2.90 -2.89
C TYR A 20 14.62 -2.32 -1.65
N GLN A 21 15.08 -1.15 -1.16
CA GLN A 21 14.44 -0.48 -0.02
C GLN A 21 13.00 -0.09 -0.32
N ILE A 22 12.70 0.34 -1.56
CA ILE A 22 11.32 0.61 -1.98
C ILE A 22 10.48 -0.66 -1.97
N ARG A 23 11.02 -1.80 -2.43
CA ARG A 23 10.30 -3.08 -2.41
C ARG A 23 9.99 -3.53 -0.98
N LEU A 24 10.89 -3.29 -0.02
CA LEU A 24 10.61 -3.55 1.40
C LEU A 24 9.48 -2.66 1.91
N ALA A 25 9.58 -1.34 1.71
CA ALA A 25 8.53 -0.40 2.12
C ALA A 25 7.16 -0.72 1.47
N LYS A 26 7.15 -1.19 0.21
CA LYS A 26 5.92 -1.66 -0.45
C LYS A 26 5.37 -2.91 0.21
N LYS A 27 6.22 -3.88 0.58
CA LYS A 27 5.79 -5.10 1.27
C LYS A 27 5.16 -4.80 2.62
N ASP A 28 5.68 -3.81 3.34
CA ASP A 28 5.13 -3.39 4.64
C ASP A 28 3.70 -2.81 4.52
N CYS A 29 3.34 -2.31 3.33
CA CYS A 29 1.98 -1.85 3.01
C CYS A 29 1.01 -2.96 2.60
N TYR A 30 1.46 -4.22 2.51
CA TYR A 30 0.61 -5.37 2.18
C TYR A 30 0.49 -6.31 3.39
N ARG A 31 -0.73 -6.77 3.71
CA ARG A 31 -0.97 -7.78 4.75
C ARG A 31 -0.56 -9.19 4.28
N SER A 32 -0.70 -10.17 5.18
CA SER A 32 -0.51 -11.60 4.90
C SER A 32 -1.19 -12.02 3.60
N LYS A 33 -0.47 -12.80 2.77
CA LYS A 33 -0.98 -13.38 1.52
C LYS A 33 -2.28 -14.16 1.70
N GLU A 34 -2.52 -14.68 2.91
CA GLU A 34 -3.72 -15.45 3.29
C GLU A 34 -5.02 -14.62 3.32
N THR A 35 -4.89 -13.29 3.26
CA THR A 35 -6.03 -12.36 3.29
C THR A 35 -6.47 -11.88 1.92
N ILE A 36 -5.67 -12.17 0.88
CA ILE A 36 -5.89 -11.75 -0.51
C ILE A 36 -6.15 -12.98 -1.36
N THR A 37 -7.22 -12.95 -2.13
CA THR A 37 -7.51 -13.95 -3.17
C THR A 37 -7.27 -13.32 -4.52
N VAL A 38 -6.41 -13.95 -5.33
CA VAL A 38 -6.15 -13.56 -6.72
C VAL A 38 -6.53 -14.75 -7.59
N SER A 39 -7.49 -14.53 -8.48
CA SER A 39 -7.88 -15.49 -9.52
C SER A 39 -7.63 -14.89 -10.90
N GLU A 40 -7.92 -15.65 -11.95
CA GLU A 40 -7.79 -15.18 -13.34
C GLU A 40 -8.77 -14.05 -13.68
N THR A 41 -9.92 -13.98 -12.99
CA THR A 41 -11.03 -13.09 -13.35
C THR A 41 -11.40 -12.08 -12.26
N TYR A 42 -10.95 -12.29 -11.02
CA TYR A 42 -11.25 -11.39 -9.93
C TYR A 42 -10.14 -11.36 -8.88
N THR A 43 -10.17 -10.31 -8.07
CA THR A 43 -9.37 -10.22 -6.85
C THR A 43 -10.26 -9.79 -5.69
N SER A 44 -9.97 -10.29 -4.50
CA SER A 44 -10.69 -9.90 -3.29
C SER A 44 -9.76 -9.87 -2.09
N ILE A 45 -10.15 -9.09 -1.08
CA ILE A 45 -9.45 -8.99 0.19
C ILE A 45 -10.47 -9.07 1.33
N LYS A 46 -10.09 -9.71 2.44
CA LYS A 46 -10.92 -9.72 3.65
C LYS A 46 -11.08 -8.29 4.17
N LEU A 47 -12.33 -7.81 4.32
CA LEU A 47 -12.62 -6.46 4.77
C LEU A 47 -11.96 -6.12 6.11
N GLN A 48 -11.97 -7.03 7.08
CA GLN A 48 -11.31 -6.82 8.37
C GLN A 48 -9.80 -6.57 8.21
N ALA A 49 -9.14 -7.36 7.36
CA ALA A 49 -7.71 -7.20 7.11
C ALA A 49 -7.39 -5.84 6.46
N LEU A 50 -8.29 -5.34 5.59
CA LEU A 50 -8.18 -4.02 4.99
C LEU A 50 -8.36 -2.90 6.04
N LEU A 51 -9.39 -2.99 6.89
CA LEU A 51 -9.63 -1.99 7.92
C LEU A 51 -8.49 -1.92 8.94
N ASP A 52 -7.99 -3.07 9.38
CA ASP A 52 -6.91 -3.13 10.37
C ASP A 52 -5.62 -2.49 9.83
N ILE A 53 -5.21 -2.77 8.58
CA ILE A 53 -3.98 -2.18 8.03
C ILE A 53 -4.15 -0.67 7.84
N THR A 54 -5.32 -0.23 7.33
CA THR A 54 -5.61 1.21 7.20
C THR A 54 -5.53 1.90 8.55
N PHE A 55 -6.12 1.32 9.59
CA PHE A 55 -6.08 1.88 10.94
C PHE A 55 -4.64 1.94 11.50
N SER A 56 -3.88 0.84 11.43
CA SER A 56 -2.48 0.81 11.89
C SER A 56 -1.62 1.88 11.20
N ARG A 57 -1.78 2.06 9.89
CA ARG A 57 -1.03 3.06 9.12
C ARG A 57 -1.46 4.49 9.45
N LEU A 58 -2.74 4.73 9.71
CA LEU A 58 -3.23 6.05 10.15
C LEU A 58 -2.67 6.41 11.53
N VAL A 59 -2.67 5.46 12.47
CA VAL A 59 -2.10 5.62 13.81
C VAL A 59 -0.61 5.98 13.71
N GLU A 60 0.16 5.24 12.92
CA GLU A 60 1.59 5.50 12.70
C GLU A 60 1.83 6.87 12.05
N ALA A 61 1.09 7.20 10.98
CA ALA A 61 1.28 8.45 10.24
C ALA A 61 0.95 9.71 11.06
N HIS A 62 -0.02 9.62 11.98
CA HIS A 62 -0.47 10.77 12.79
C HIS A 62 -0.02 10.68 14.25
N ASN A 63 0.81 9.70 14.62
CA ASN A 63 1.23 9.42 16.00
C ASN A 63 0.05 9.40 16.98
N ILE A 64 -1.05 8.76 16.60
CA ILE A 64 -2.28 8.74 17.40
C ILE A 64 -2.06 7.87 18.62
N ASN A 65 -2.41 8.38 19.80
CA ASN A 65 -2.36 7.61 21.02
C ASN A 65 -3.50 6.56 21.05
N THR A 66 -3.15 5.27 21.02
CA THR A 66 -4.09 4.15 21.04
C THR A 66 -4.56 3.75 22.44
N HIS A 67 -4.11 4.43 23.50
CA HIS A 67 -4.55 4.18 24.87
C HIS A 67 -6.01 4.62 25.14
N GLN A 68 -6.65 5.26 24.16
CA GLN A 68 -8.05 5.66 24.22
C GLN A 68 -8.89 4.80 23.26
N ASN A 69 -10.17 4.64 23.57
CA ASN A 69 -11.11 3.98 22.66
C ASN A 69 -11.36 4.89 21.45
N LEU A 70 -10.82 4.51 20.30
CA LEU A 70 -10.96 5.24 19.04
C LEU A 70 -12.06 4.60 18.19
N LYS A 71 -12.82 5.44 17.48
CA LYS A 71 -13.84 5.00 16.53
C LYS A 71 -13.45 5.43 15.11
N LEU A 72 -13.19 4.45 14.25
CA LEU A 72 -12.99 4.68 12.83
C LEU A 72 -14.36 4.75 12.13
N ILE A 73 -14.72 5.92 11.61
CA ILE A 73 -15.90 6.11 10.77
C ILE A 73 -15.42 6.11 9.32
N SER A 74 -15.96 5.21 8.50
CA SER A 74 -15.54 5.01 7.11
C SER A 74 -16.75 4.97 6.16
N LYS A 75 -16.50 5.31 4.90
CA LYS A 75 -17.46 5.16 3.80
C LYS A 75 -16.95 4.08 2.83
N TRP A 76 -17.86 3.37 2.18
CA TRP A 76 -17.52 2.38 1.17
C TRP A 76 -18.57 2.37 0.05
N GLY A 77 -18.20 1.80 -1.10
CA GLY A 77 -19.04 1.70 -2.30
C GLY A 77 -18.25 1.08 -3.45
N PHE A 78 -18.89 0.87 -4.59
CA PHE A 78 -18.26 0.36 -5.81
C PHE A 78 -18.89 1.01 -7.04
N ASP A 79 -18.17 0.99 -8.16
CA ASP A 79 -18.63 1.50 -9.45
C ASP A 79 -18.10 0.62 -10.59
N GLY A 80 -18.79 0.62 -11.72
CA GLY A 80 -18.44 -0.14 -12.92
C GLY A 80 -18.02 0.78 -14.06
N THR A 81 -16.92 0.46 -14.73
CA THR A 81 -16.43 1.20 -15.90
C THR A 81 -16.32 0.28 -17.12
N THR A 82 -16.35 0.85 -18.32
CA THR A 82 -16.18 0.14 -19.60
C THR A 82 -14.93 0.64 -20.34
N CYS A 83 -14.64 0.09 -21.54
CA CYS A 83 -13.50 0.46 -22.40
C CYS A 83 -12.11 0.01 -21.93
N GLN A 84 -12.03 -1.06 -21.15
CA GLN A 84 -10.76 -1.71 -20.83
C GLN A 84 -10.21 -2.46 -22.06
N SER A 85 -8.89 -2.45 -22.23
CA SER A 85 -8.22 -3.21 -23.30
C SER A 85 -8.42 -4.71 -23.11
N LEU A 86 -8.71 -5.42 -24.19
CA LEU A 86 -8.64 -6.88 -24.22
C LEU A 86 -7.16 -7.28 -24.28
N TYR A 87 -6.78 -8.19 -23.39
CA TYR A 87 -5.42 -8.73 -23.28
C TYR A 87 -5.23 -9.92 -24.23
#